data_AF-A0A2D7VZQ5-F1
#
_entry.id   AF-A0A2D7VZQ5-F1
#
_cell.length_a   1.000
_cell.length_b   1.000
_cell.length_c   1.000
_cell.angle_alpha   90.00
_cell.angle_beta   90.00
_cell.angle_gamma   90.00
#
_symmetry.space_group_name_H-M   'P 1'
#
loop_
_entity.id
_entity.type
_entity.pdbx_description
1 polymer ?
#
loop_
_entity_poly.entity_id
_entity_poly.type
_entity_poly.pdbx_seq_one_letter_code
_entity_poly.pdbx_strand_id
1 'polypeptide(L)'
;MLGDAMQQEQQVLKYFTKHNLIQQSKIAINQNFNRQLSVEALEQLSDEYRYPVTFAMPHNDTEMRVKVIFGPAPDQEGWLDISFDAYEELPTTESLTAPTEVH
;
A
#
# COMPACT_ATOMS: atom_id res chain seq x y z
N MET A 1 41.09 7.25 7.12
CA MET A 1 39.88 7.75 6.44
C MET A 1 39.36 6.60 5.58
N LEU A 2 38.65 5.64 6.20
CA LEU A 2 37.96 4.59 5.48
C LEU A 2 36.60 5.18 5.09
N GLY A 3 36.30 5.21 3.79
CA GLY A 3 35.02 5.69 3.30
C GLY A 3 33.94 4.66 3.60
N ASP A 4 32.93 5.08 4.35
CA ASP A 4 31.73 4.28 4.57
C ASP A 4 31.00 4.11 3.24
N ALA A 5 30.99 2.89 2.73
CA ALA A 5 30.18 2.53 1.58
C ALA A 5 28.71 2.52 2.02
N MET A 6 27.95 3.52 1.56
CA MET A 6 26.50 3.57 1.72
C MET A 6 25.90 2.36 0.98
N GLN A 7 25.50 1.32 1.71
CA GLN A 7 24.73 0.22 1.14
C GLN A 7 23.27 0.66 1.06
N GLN A 8 22.74 0.77 -0.16
CA GLN A 8 21.31 0.97 -0.40
C GLN A 8 20.60 -0.34 -0.09
N GLU A 9 19.70 -0.35 0.90
CA GLU A 9 18.79 -1.47 1.11
C GLU A 9 17.68 -1.42 0.05
N GLN A 10 17.64 -2.43 -0.80
CA GLN A 10 16.52 -2.61 -1.72
C GLN A 10 15.31 -3.09 -0.92
N GLN A 11 14.28 -2.23 -0.79
CA GLN A 11 13.03 -2.61 -0.16
C GLN A 11 12.01 -2.99 -1.23
N VAL A 12 11.40 -4.17 -1.07
CA VAL A 12 10.29 -4.60 -1.92
C VAL A 12 9.01 -3.90 -1.44
N LEU A 13 8.42 -3.09 -2.31
CA LEU A 13 7.23 -2.30 -2.01
C LEU A 13 6.00 -2.93 -2.66
N LYS A 14 4.98 -3.28 -1.87
CA LYS A 14 3.66 -3.70 -2.37
C LYS A 14 2.86 -2.48 -2.82
N TYR A 15 2.11 -2.62 -3.90
CA TYR A 15 1.26 -1.55 -4.42
C TYR A 15 -0.07 -2.09 -4.95
N PHE A 16 -1.05 -1.19 -5.08
CA PHE A 16 -2.28 -1.44 -5.80
C PHE A 16 -2.23 -0.81 -7.19
N THR A 17 -2.88 -1.44 -8.15
CA THR A 17 -3.41 -0.73 -9.33
C THR A 17 -4.82 -0.23 -8.98
N LYS A 18 -5.36 0.72 -9.74
CA LYS A 18 -6.76 1.14 -9.59
C LYS A 18 -7.72 -0.05 -9.62
N HIS A 19 -7.53 -0.98 -10.56
CA HIS A 19 -8.35 -2.18 -10.68
C HIS A 19 -8.37 -2.98 -9.37
N ASN A 20 -7.19 -3.34 -8.84
CA ASN A 20 -7.07 -4.17 -7.65
C ASN A 20 -7.64 -3.44 -6.43
N LEU A 21 -7.42 -2.13 -6.33
CA LEU A 21 -7.91 -1.30 -5.24
C LEU A 21 -9.45 -1.25 -5.21
N ILE A 22 -10.09 -1.12 -6.38
CA ILE A 22 -11.55 -1.17 -6.51
C ILE A 22 -12.07 -2.56 -6.13
N GLN A 23 -11.44 -3.64 -6.61
CA GLN A 23 -11.86 -5.01 -6.28
C GLN A 23 -11.78 -5.27 -4.78
N GLN A 24 -10.66 -4.93 -4.14
CA GLN A 24 -10.50 -5.13 -2.71
C GLN A 24 -11.43 -4.25 -1.88
N SER A 25 -11.73 -3.04 -2.33
CA SER A 25 -12.73 -2.18 -1.66
C SER A 25 -14.14 -2.76 -1.75
N LYS A 26 -14.53 -3.33 -2.90
CA LYS A 26 -15.82 -4.02 -3.06
C LYS A 26 -15.91 -5.25 -2.16
N ILE A 27 -14.82 -6.02 -2.06
CA ILE A 27 -14.73 -7.16 -1.15
C ILE A 27 -14.89 -6.71 0.30
N ALA A 28 -14.17 -5.68 0.71
CA ALA A 28 -14.22 -5.13 2.06
C ALA A 28 -15.64 -4.64 2.43
N ILE A 29 -16.32 -3.96 1.51
CA ILE A 29 -17.73 -3.55 1.67
C ILE A 29 -18.64 -4.78 1.82
N ASN A 30 -18.52 -5.75 0.92
CA ASN A 30 -19.38 -6.94 0.89
C ASN A 30 -19.19 -7.82 2.14
N GLN A 31 -17.96 -7.91 2.65
CA GLN A 31 -17.63 -8.66 3.87
C GLN A 31 -17.75 -7.83 5.15
N ASN A 32 -18.13 -6.55 5.03
CA ASN A 32 -18.27 -5.62 6.15
C ASN A 32 -16.99 -5.48 7.01
N PHE A 33 -15.84 -5.37 6.36
CA PHE A 33 -14.56 -5.12 7.03
C PHE A 33 -14.54 -3.73 7.70
N ASN A 34 -13.68 -3.56 8.69
CA ASN A 34 -13.69 -2.36 9.53
C ASN A 34 -13.30 -1.08 8.78
N ARG A 35 -12.44 -1.17 7.75
CA ARG A 35 -12.07 -0.04 6.89
C ARG A 35 -12.24 -0.37 5.43
N GLN A 36 -12.87 0.57 4.74
CA GLN A 36 -13.30 0.45 3.36
C GLN A 36 -13.03 1.79 2.65
N LEU A 37 -12.80 1.74 1.35
CA LEU A 37 -12.65 2.93 0.51
C LEU A 37 -13.89 3.06 -0.39
N SER A 38 -14.28 4.29 -0.70
CA SER A 38 -15.39 4.57 -1.61
C SER A 38 -15.04 4.17 -3.03
N VAL A 39 -15.76 3.21 -3.60
CA VAL A 39 -15.57 2.76 -5.00
C VAL A 39 -15.70 3.92 -5.98
N GLU A 40 -16.67 4.80 -5.79
CA GLU A 40 -16.91 5.96 -6.65
C GLU A 40 -15.69 6.91 -6.65
N ALA A 41 -15.07 7.13 -5.50
CA ALA A 41 -13.86 7.94 -5.40
C ALA A 41 -12.67 7.26 -6.11
N LEU A 42 -12.56 5.93 -5.98
CA LEU A 42 -11.51 5.16 -6.64
C LEU A 42 -11.68 5.11 -8.16
N GLU A 43 -12.90 5.21 -8.69
CA GLU A 43 -13.15 5.26 -10.13
C GLU A 43 -12.57 6.52 -10.80
N GLN A 44 -12.33 7.59 -10.02
CA GLN A 44 -11.68 8.83 -10.50
C GLN A 44 -10.15 8.73 -10.59
N LEU A 45 -9.55 7.67 -10.05
CA LEU A 45 -8.11 7.45 -10.12
C LEU A 45 -7.65 7.12 -11.54
N SER A 46 -6.36 7.35 -11.82
CA SER A 46 -5.74 6.99 -13.11
C SER A 46 -5.36 5.51 -13.12
N ASP A 47 -5.60 4.83 -14.24
CA ASP A 47 -5.14 3.45 -14.46
C ASP A 47 -3.62 3.37 -14.73
N GLU A 48 -2.97 4.50 -15.03
CA GLU A 48 -1.52 4.56 -15.32
C GLU A 48 -0.66 4.56 -14.04
N TYR A 49 -1.26 4.78 -12.88
CA TYR A 49 -0.54 4.91 -11.61
C TYR A 49 -0.54 3.64 -10.78
N ARG A 50 0.53 3.52 -10.00
CA ARG A 50 0.67 2.54 -8.92
C ARG A 50 0.46 3.25 -7.60
N TYR A 51 -0.35 2.66 -6.75
CA TYR A 51 -0.76 3.21 -5.46
C TYR A 51 -0.06 2.43 -4.34
N PRO A 52 1.09 2.93 -3.84
CA PRO A 52 1.94 2.17 -2.94
C PRO A 52 1.28 1.96 -1.58
N VAL A 53 1.51 0.78 -1.00
CA VAL A 53 1.20 0.50 0.41
C VAL A 53 2.33 1.06 1.27
N THR A 54 2.04 2.08 2.06
CA THR A 54 3.04 2.74 2.91
C THR A 54 3.03 2.25 4.35
N PHE A 55 2.00 1.53 4.73
CA PHE A 55 1.89 0.89 6.03
C PHE A 55 1.02 -0.35 5.92
N ALA A 56 1.40 -1.41 6.63
CA ALA A 56 0.63 -2.64 6.75
C ALA A 56 0.76 -3.19 8.17
N MET A 57 -0.34 -3.67 8.74
CA MET A 57 -0.33 -4.39 10.01
C MET A 57 -1.48 -5.41 10.05
N PRO A 58 -1.29 -6.58 10.68
CA PRO A 58 -2.40 -7.41 11.11
C PRO A 58 -3.35 -6.56 11.99
N HIS A 59 -4.63 -6.48 11.64
CA HIS A 59 -5.63 -5.73 12.41
C HIS A 59 -6.46 -6.64 13.30
N ASN A 60 -6.73 -7.87 12.86
CA ASN A 60 -7.33 -8.94 13.65
C ASN A 60 -6.87 -10.30 13.11
N ASP A 61 -7.53 -11.39 13.52
CA ASP A 61 -7.17 -12.75 13.14
C ASP A 61 -7.41 -13.07 11.65
N THR A 62 -8.10 -12.20 10.90
CA THR A 62 -8.50 -12.44 9.51
C THR A 62 -8.11 -11.33 8.52
N GLU A 63 -7.80 -10.13 9.00
CA GLU A 63 -7.63 -8.92 8.20
C GLU A 63 -6.23 -8.30 8.38
N MET A 64 -5.62 -7.92 7.26
CA MET A 64 -4.50 -6.99 7.17
C MET A 64 -5.05 -5.57 6.93
N ARG A 65 -4.68 -4.62 7.79
CA ARG A 65 -4.95 -3.21 7.57
C ARG A 65 -3.79 -2.57 6.81
N VAL A 66 -4.11 -1.95 5.68
CA VAL A 66 -3.14 -1.25 4.85
C VAL A 66 -3.46 0.23 4.74
N LYS A 67 -2.40 1.02 4.54
CA LYS A 67 -2.46 2.43 4.19
C LYS A 67 -1.95 2.62 2.77
N VAL A 68 -2.71 3.32 1.94
CA VAL A 68 -2.43 3.52 0.52
C VAL A 68 -2.34 5.02 0.24
N ILE A 69 -1.34 5.44 -0.53
CA ILE A 69 -1.19 6.84 -1.00
C ILE A 69 -1.79 6.98 -2.40
N PHE A 70 -2.60 8.01 -2.60
CA PHE A 70 -3.26 8.37 -3.86
C PHE A 70 -2.63 9.57 -4.57
N GLY A 71 -1.82 10.37 -3.87
CA GLY A 71 -1.15 11.53 -4.45
C GLY A 71 -0.10 12.14 -3.51
N PRO A 72 0.56 13.23 -3.93
CA PRO A 72 1.69 13.80 -3.20
C PRO A 72 1.31 14.59 -1.94
N ALA A 73 0.04 14.96 -1.78
CA ALA A 73 -0.39 15.71 -0.61
C ALA A 73 -0.64 14.77 0.59
N PRO A 74 -0.34 15.19 1.85
CA PRO A 74 -0.46 14.34 3.03
C PRO A 74 -1.87 13.80 3.33
N ASP A 75 -2.91 14.46 2.81
CA ASP A 75 -4.31 14.08 2.95
C ASP A 75 -4.80 13.14 1.83
N GLN A 76 -3.97 12.89 0.82
CA GLN A 76 -4.28 11.99 -0.30
C GLN A 76 -3.87 10.56 0.04
N GLU A 77 -4.42 10.03 1.13
CA GLU A 77 -4.16 8.69 1.62
C GLU A 77 -5.44 8.04 2.15
N GLY A 78 -5.47 6.71 2.16
CA GLY A 78 -6.64 5.94 2.57
C GLY A 78 -6.25 4.67 3.31
N TRP A 79 -7.12 4.28 4.23
CA TRP A 79 -7.00 3.02 4.95
C TRP A 79 -7.99 2.00 4.38
N LEU A 80 -7.50 0.80 4.13
CA LEU A 80 -8.29 -0.31 3.63
C LEU A 80 -7.93 -1.57 4.43
N ASP A 81 -8.94 -2.32 4.84
CA ASP A 81 -8.72 -3.67 5.37
C ASP A 81 -8.91 -4.67 4.23
N ILE A 82 -8.02 -5.65 4.14
CA ILE A 82 -8.05 -6.75 3.16
C ILE A 82 -7.72 -8.07 3.87
N SER A 83 -7.95 -9.22 3.24
CA SER A 83 -7.49 -10.49 3.81
C SER A 83 -5.96 -10.59 3.77
N PHE A 84 -5.38 -11.45 4.61
CA PHE A 84 -3.95 -11.75 4.55
C PHE A 84 -3.52 -12.26 3.18
N ASP A 85 -4.30 -13.18 2.58
CA ASP A 85 -4.02 -13.71 1.25
C ASP A 85 -4.01 -12.60 0.18
N ALA A 86 -4.99 -11.69 0.23
CA ALA A 86 -5.06 -10.57 -0.70
C ALA A 86 -3.86 -9.63 -0.56
N TYR A 87 -3.32 -9.45 0.66
CA TYR A 87 -2.10 -8.68 0.88
C TYR A 87 -0.87 -9.38 0.28
N GLU A 88 -0.74 -10.69 0.47
CA GLU A 88 0.37 -11.47 -0.06
C GLU A 88 0.40 -11.47 -1.60
N GLU A 89 -0.77 -11.50 -2.22
CA GLU A 89 -0.94 -11.45 -3.68
C GLU A 89 -0.73 -10.07 -4.31
N LEU A 90 -0.57 -9.00 -3.52
CA LEU A 90 -0.33 -7.67 -4.07
C LEU A 90 0.96 -7.64 -4.90
N PRO A 91 0.94 -6.98 -6.07
CA PRO A 91 2.13 -6.84 -6.88
C PRO A 91 3.18 -6.01 -6.14
N THR A 92 4.44 -6.34 -6.41
CA THR A 92 5.59 -5.72 -5.78
C THR A 92 6.47 -4.99 -6.79
N THR A 93 7.14 -3.94 -6.35
CA THR A 93 8.18 -3.25 -7.11
C THR A 93 9.40 -3.04 -6.22
N GLU A 94 10.58 -3.01 -6.82
CA GLU A 94 11.79 -2.61 -6.11
C GLU A 94 11.72 -1.09 -5.86
N SER A 95 11.98 -0.69 -4.62
CA SER A 95 12.17 0.71 -4.25
C SER A 95 13.61 0.89 -3.82
N LEU A 96 14.27 1.88 -4.42
CA LEU A 96 15.57 2.37 -3.97
C LEU A 96 15.29 3.47 -2.94
N THR A 97 15.48 3.17 -1.66
CA THR A 97 15.44 4.21 -0.62
C THR A 97 16.82 4.87 -0.51
N ALA A 98 16.84 6.17 -0.23
CA ALA A 98 18.06 6.84 0.17
C ALA A 98 18.57 6.21 1.49
N PRO A 99 19.90 6.10 1.69
CA PRO A 99 20.44 5.52 2.91
C PRO A 99 19.87 6.24 4.13
N THR A 100 19.32 5.48 5.06
CA THR A 100 18.93 6.01 6.37
C THR A 100 20.23 6.22 7.15
N GLU A 101 20.54 7.46 7.56
CA GLU A 101 21.65 7.69 8.48
C GLU A 101 21.34 6.98 9.80
N VAL A 102 22.07 5.91 10.07
CA VAL A 102 22.09 5.27 11.39
C VAL A 102 22.96 6.13 12.30
N HIS A 103 22.35 6.79 13.29
CA HIS A 103 23.02 7.51 14.37
C HIS A 103 23.30 6.59 15.56
#